data_AF-A0A835U447-F1
#
_entry.id   AF-A0A835U447-F1
#
_cell.length_a   1.000
_cell.length_b   1.000
_cell.length_c   1.000
_cell.angle_alpha   90.00
_cell.angle_beta   90.00
_cell.angle_gamma   90.00
#
_symmetry.space_group_name_H-M   'P 1'
#
loop_
_entity.id
_entity.type
_entity.pdbx_description
1 polymer ?
#
loop_
_entity_poly.entity_id
_entity_poly.type
_entity_poly.pdbx_seq_one_letter_code
_entity_poly.pdbx_strand_id
1 'polypeptide(L)'
;MVSGFAKAERIMKCLYVWRLNLWPRFHVLVCGDLERDAPQVVDVRVPTTPAMRGIQQVVLETMDACLKELRKMNKVDVEDLTVENGLFKSFDEVVRRQLDPIWHMLGKKTKQLVSDLRTLRKLLDYLLRYDVVTYLMYLDTLRVSEGVRYKIFELAKKWGFQVVQADGVKSGNGRKIIGHQRSVTRDSANVKEAENLKRANNGVFLEEILEEALKWNVLRELLEEIKEQKRKLSLMKEMAWLE
;
A
#
# COMPACT_ATOMS: atom_id res chain seq x y z
N MET A 1 -14.49 4.86 -23.60
CA MET A 1 -15.65 4.03 -23.96
C MET A 1 -16.77 4.31 -22.97
N VAL A 2 -17.75 5.11 -23.41
CA VAL A 2 -18.73 5.89 -22.63
C VAL A 2 -19.34 5.12 -21.44
N SER A 3 -19.37 5.77 -20.28
CA SER A 3 -20.16 5.40 -19.10
C SER A 3 -21.55 6.05 -19.25
N GLY A 4 -22.64 5.28 -19.20
CA GLY A 4 -24.01 5.79 -19.37
C GLY A 4 -25.03 4.72 -19.77
N PHE A 5 -26.32 5.09 -19.69
CA PHE A 5 -27.47 4.26 -20.09
C PHE A 5 -27.37 3.79 -21.56
N ALA A 6 -27.89 2.59 -21.85
CA ALA A 6 -27.96 1.96 -23.18
C ALA A 6 -26.60 1.66 -23.89
N LYS A 7 -25.51 1.49 -23.13
CA LYS A 7 -24.19 1.13 -23.70
C LYS A 7 -24.19 -0.18 -24.49
N ALA A 8 -24.81 -1.23 -23.95
CA ALA A 8 -24.86 -2.54 -24.60
C ALA A 8 -25.57 -2.47 -25.96
N GLU A 9 -26.73 -1.80 -26.00
CA GLU A 9 -27.49 -1.60 -27.23
C GLU A 9 -26.71 -0.81 -28.29
N ARG A 10 -26.01 0.27 -27.91
CA ARG A 10 -25.15 1.03 -28.81
C ARG A 10 -24.03 0.18 -29.38
N ILE A 11 -23.35 -0.61 -28.55
CA ILE A 11 -22.30 -1.53 -28.98
C ILE A 11 -22.85 -2.58 -29.94
N MET A 12 -24.01 -3.16 -29.63
CA MET A 12 -24.68 -4.14 -30.50
C MET A 12 -25.03 -3.55 -31.86
N LYS A 13 -25.54 -2.31 -31.91
CA LYS A 13 -25.79 -1.56 -33.14
C LYS A 13 -24.51 -1.31 -33.94
N CYS A 14 -23.42 -0.89 -33.29
CA CYS A 14 -22.12 -0.70 -33.94
C CYS A 14 -21.51 -2.00 -34.48
N LEU A 15 -21.77 -3.13 -33.81
CA LEU A 15 -21.29 -4.46 -34.21
C LEU A 15 -22.25 -5.18 -35.16
N TYR A 16 -23.39 -4.58 -35.51
CA TYR A 16 -24.44 -5.18 -36.35
C TYR A 16 -24.95 -6.54 -35.82
N VAL A 17 -24.98 -6.70 -34.49
CA VAL A 17 -25.48 -7.93 -33.84
C VAL A 17 -26.86 -7.70 -33.23
N TRP A 18 -27.74 -8.67 -33.43
CA TRP A 18 -29.16 -8.58 -33.07
C TRP A 18 -29.50 -9.35 -31.80
N ARG A 19 -28.64 -10.29 -31.39
CA ARG A 19 -28.82 -11.16 -30.22
C ARG A 19 -27.63 -11.05 -29.29
N LEU A 20 -27.91 -10.90 -27.99
CA LEU A 20 -26.91 -10.87 -26.92
C LEU A 20 -27.17 -12.05 -25.99
N ASN A 21 -26.25 -13.00 -25.98
CA ASN A 21 -26.29 -14.13 -25.05
C ASN A 21 -25.40 -13.80 -23.85
N LEU A 22 -26.01 -13.61 -22.68
CA LEU A 22 -25.29 -13.34 -21.44
C LEU A 22 -25.07 -14.65 -20.67
N TRP A 23 -23.80 -14.97 -20.38
CA TRP A 23 -23.41 -16.13 -19.58
C TRP A 23 -22.70 -15.69 -18.29
N PRO A 24 -23.45 -15.17 -17.30
CA PRO A 24 -22.87 -14.82 -16.01
C PRO A 24 -22.50 -16.08 -15.21
N ARG A 25 -21.59 -15.94 -14.24
CA ARG A 25 -21.16 -17.07 -13.39
C ARG A 25 -22.30 -17.68 -12.56
N PHE A 26 -23.33 -16.90 -12.24
CA PHE A 26 -24.51 -17.35 -11.51
C PHE A 26 -25.60 -17.97 -12.42
N HIS A 27 -25.30 -18.20 -13.71
CA HIS A 27 -26.24 -18.83 -14.61
C HIS A 27 -26.43 -20.31 -14.24
N VAL A 28 -27.68 -20.77 -14.17
CA VAL A 28 -28.04 -22.10 -13.64
C VAL A 28 -27.25 -23.25 -14.27
N LEU A 29 -27.10 -23.26 -15.60
CA LEU A 29 -26.34 -24.30 -16.30
C LEU A 29 -24.84 -24.26 -15.93
N VAL A 30 -24.28 -23.06 -15.79
CA VAL A 30 -22.86 -22.85 -15.47
C VAL A 30 -22.58 -23.22 -14.01
N CYS A 31 -23.48 -22.84 -13.08
CA CYS A 31 -23.43 -23.28 -11.68
C CYS A 31 -23.50 -24.80 -11.57
N GLY A 32 -24.47 -25.43 -12.26
CA GLY A 32 -24.65 -26.87 -12.23
C GLY A 32 -23.47 -27.68 -12.78
N ASP A 33 -22.59 -27.06 -13.59
CA ASP A 33 -21.34 -27.66 -14.06
C ASP A 33 -20.16 -27.34 -13.12
N LEU A 34 -20.04 -26.10 -12.63
CA LEU A 34 -18.97 -25.66 -11.73
C LEU A 34 -19.08 -26.26 -10.31
N GLU A 35 -20.29 -26.51 -9.83
CA GLU A 35 -20.54 -27.05 -8.49
C GLU A 35 -20.28 -28.56 -8.38
N ARG A 36 -20.16 -29.27 -9.51
CA ARG A 36 -19.89 -30.73 -9.52
C ARG A 36 -18.56 -31.06 -8.88
N ASP A 37 -17.52 -30.28 -9.20
CA ASP A 37 -16.14 -30.48 -8.73
C ASP A 37 -15.58 -29.15 -8.20
N ALA A 38 -16.22 -28.61 -7.15
CA ALA A 38 -15.76 -27.37 -6.53
C ALA A 38 -14.40 -27.58 -5.82
N PRO A 39 -13.38 -26.76 -6.11
CA PRO A 39 -12.10 -26.85 -5.41
C PRO A 39 -12.25 -26.44 -3.94
N GLN A 40 -11.60 -27.16 -3.04
CA GLN A 40 -11.54 -26.79 -1.63
C GLN A 40 -10.69 -25.51 -1.47
N VAL A 41 -11.31 -24.44 -0.99
CA VAL A 41 -10.64 -23.16 -0.71
C VAL A 41 -10.47 -23.01 0.80
N VAL A 42 -9.24 -22.71 1.24
CA VAL A 42 -8.90 -22.46 2.65
C VAL A 42 -8.48 -20.99 2.78
N ASP A 43 -9.29 -20.20 3.50
CA ASP A 43 -9.04 -18.78 3.71
C ASP A 43 -8.14 -18.56 4.93
N VAL A 44 -6.92 -18.06 4.69
CA VAL A 44 -5.95 -17.75 5.74
C VAL A 44 -5.88 -16.23 5.94
N ARG A 45 -6.28 -15.76 7.12
CA ARG A 45 -6.26 -14.33 7.47
C ARG A 45 -4.94 -13.96 8.14
N VAL A 46 -4.15 -13.12 7.48
CA VAL A 46 -2.89 -12.59 8.03
C VAL A 46 -3.11 -11.18 8.57
N PRO A 47 -3.02 -10.95 9.89
CA PRO A 47 -3.19 -9.62 10.45
C PRO A 47 -1.99 -8.72 10.11
N THR A 48 -2.25 -7.45 9.77
CA THR A 48 -1.20 -6.44 9.55
C THR A 48 -0.59 -5.97 10.86
N THR A 49 0.71 -5.67 10.89
CA THR A 49 1.37 -5.10 12.08
C THR A 49 0.78 -3.73 12.44
N PRO A 50 0.83 -3.34 13.73
CA PRO A 50 0.31 -2.04 14.18
C PRO A 50 1.00 -0.85 13.50
N ALA A 51 2.29 -0.98 13.15
CA ALA A 51 3.03 0.04 12.42
C ALA A 51 2.54 0.19 10.98
N MET A 52 2.34 -0.92 10.24
CA MET A 52 1.73 -0.88 8.91
C MET A 52 0.34 -0.25 8.93
N ARG A 53 -0.49 -0.58 9.95
CA ARG A 53 -1.81 0.03 10.13
C ARG A 53 -1.73 1.54 10.34
N GLY A 54 -0.77 2.00 11.14
CA GLY A 54 -0.51 3.43 11.34
C GLY A 54 -0.13 4.14 10.04
N ILE A 55 0.73 3.53 9.22
CA ILE A 55 1.10 4.07 7.91
C ILE A 55 -0.12 4.12 6.98
N GLN A 56 -0.89 3.03 6.88
CA GLN A 56 -2.09 2.98 6.06
C GLN A 56 -3.09 4.06 6.45
N GLN A 57 -3.34 4.24 7.75
CA GLN A 57 -4.26 5.26 8.24
C GLN A 57 -3.82 6.67 7.84
N VAL A 58 -2.54 7.02 8.02
CA VAL A 58 -2.04 8.36 7.62
C VAL A 58 -2.13 8.59 6.12
N VAL A 59 -1.85 7.56 5.31
CA VAL A 59 -1.97 7.66 3.85
C VAL A 59 -3.44 7.84 3.43
N LEU A 60 -4.37 7.12 4.05
CA LEU A 60 -5.81 7.28 3.81
C LEU A 60 -6.33 8.66 4.24
N GLU A 61 -5.92 9.16 5.40
CA GLU A 61 -6.25 10.51 5.88
C GLU A 61 -5.72 11.59 4.92
N THR A 62 -4.51 11.41 4.40
CA THR A 62 -3.93 12.33 3.41
C THR A 62 -4.69 12.27 2.09
N MET A 63 -5.07 11.07 1.64
CA MET A 63 -5.86 10.88 0.43
C MET A 63 -7.25 11.53 0.55
N ASP A 64 -7.92 11.38 1.70
CA ASP A 64 -9.20 12.04 1.98
C ASP A 64 -9.06 13.57 1.98
N ALA A 65 -7.98 14.12 2.54
CA ALA A 65 -7.70 15.55 2.45
C ALA A 65 -7.52 16.02 1.00
N CYS A 66 -6.77 15.27 0.17
CA CYS A 66 -6.62 15.56 -1.26
C CYS A 66 -7.96 15.50 -2.02
N LEU A 67 -8.80 14.50 -1.73
CA LEU A 67 -10.12 14.36 -2.33
C LEU A 67 -11.07 15.49 -1.91
N LYS A 68 -11.01 15.93 -0.65
CA LYS A 68 -11.77 17.10 -0.16
C LYS A 68 -11.38 18.38 -0.88
N GLU A 69 -10.09 18.61 -1.09
CA GLU A 69 -9.61 19.76 -1.89
C GLU A 69 -10.01 19.64 -3.36
N LEU A 70 -10.04 18.43 -3.92
CA LEU A 70 -10.50 18.20 -5.28
C LEU A 70 -12.01 18.45 -5.42
N ARG A 71 -12.82 18.05 -4.44
CA ARG A 71 -14.29 18.29 -4.40
C ARG A 71 -14.66 19.77 -4.31
N LYS A 72 -13.85 20.60 -3.63
CA LYS A 72 -14.06 22.06 -3.57
C LYS A 72 -13.99 22.71 -4.94
N MET A 73 -13.25 22.11 -5.87
CA MET A 73 -13.20 22.54 -7.25
C MET A 73 -14.39 21.90 -7.98
N ASN A 74 -15.56 22.55 -7.96
CA ASN A 74 -16.89 22.19 -8.49
C ASN A 74 -16.99 21.63 -9.94
N LYS A 75 -15.88 21.20 -10.57
CA LYS A 75 -15.79 20.66 -11.94
C LYS A 75 -15.68 19.12 -11.99
N VAL A 76 -15.80 18.43 -10.86
CA VAL A 76 -15.64 16.96 -10.77
C VAL A 76 -16.83 16.36 -10.04
N ASP A 77 -17.33 15.24 -10.55
CA ASP A 77 -18.56 14.61 -10.06
C ASP A 77 -18.34 13.97 -8.68
N VAL A 78 -19.19 14.31 -7.71
CA VAL A 78 -18.96 14.02 -6.28
C VAL A 78 -19.21 12.53 -5.95
N GLU A 79 -20.05 11.86 -6.73
CA GLU A 79 -20.45 10.46 -6.51
C GLU A 79 -19.29 9.46 -6.70
N ASP A 80 -18.41 9.73 -7.67
CA ASP A 80 -17.27 8.86 -7.97
C ASP A 80 -16.06 9.11 -7.05
N LEU A 81 -16.01 10.25 -6.34
CA LEU A 81 -14.87 10.70 -5.54
C LEU A 81 -14.90 10.24 -4.08
N THR A 82 -15.30 9.00 -3.79
CA THR A 82 -15.20 8.42 -2.43
C THR A 82 -13.82 7.79 -2.18
N VAL A 83 -13.41 7.72 -0.91
CA VAL A 83 -12.15 7.06 -0.51
C VAL A 83 -12.16 5.58 -0.92
N GLU A 84 -13.32 4.93 -0.79
CA GLU A 84 -13.54 3.53 -1.18
C GLU A 84 -13.34 3.32 -2.68
N ASN A 85 -13.92 4.20 -3.51
CA ASN A 85 -13.70 4.17 -4.95
C ASN A 85 -12.24 4.47 -5.30
N GLY A 86 -11.61 5.37 -4.54
CA GLY A 86 -10.20 5.74 -4.66
C GLY A 86 -9.20 4.62 -4.38
N LEU A 87 -9.62 3.51 -3.75
CA LEU A 87 -8.76 2.34 -3.56
C LEU A 87 -8.76 1.40 -4.79
N PHE A 88 -9.76 1.48 -5.66
CA PHE A 88 -9.82 0.61 -6.83
C PHE A 88 -8.86 1.06 -7.94
N LYS A 89 -8.33 0.08 -8.69
CA LYS A 89 -7.48 0.32 -9.87
C LYS A 89 -8.20 1.13 -10.95
N SER A 90 -9.52 1.02 -11.03
CA SER A 90 -10.36 1.73 -12.00
C SER A 90 -10.45 3.24 -11.74
N PHE A 91 -10.12 3.72 -10.54
CA PHE A 91 -10.28 5.13 -10.19
C PHE A 91 -9.41 6.06 -11.05
N ASP A 92 -8.17 5.67 -11.36
CA ASP A 92 -7.32 6.48 -12.25
C ASP A 92 -7.97 6.68 -13.62
N GLU A 93 -8.70 5.67 -14.10
CA GLU A 93 -9.39 5.72 -15.37
C GLU A 93 -10.67 6.55 -15.29
N VAL A 94 -11.39 6.49 -14.16
CA VAL A 94 -12.56 7.36 -13.89
C VAL A 94 -12.12 8.82 -13.83
N VAL A 95 -11.08 9.13 -13.06
CA VAL A 95 -10.52 10.49 -12.92
C VAL A 95 -10.02 11.01 -14.26
N ARG A 96 -9.30 10.20 -15.07
CA ARG A 96 -8.90 10.62 -16.41
C ARG A 96 -10.09 10.93 -17.29
N ARG A 97 -11.10 10.06 -17.35
CA ARG A 97 -12.29 10.30 -18.17
C ARG A 97 -13.03 11.60 -17.83
N GLN A 98 -13.08 11.95 -16.55
CA GLN A 98 -13.71 13.20 -16.10
C GLN A 98 -12.83 14.43 -16.35
N LEU A 99 -11.51 14.31 -16.18
CA LEU A 99 -10.58 15.44 -16.26
C LEU A 99 -10.03 15.69 -17.67
N ASP A 100 -9.96 14.70 -18.54
CA ASP A 100 -9.50 14.80 -19.93
C ASP A 100 -10.20 15.93 -20.72
N PRO A 101 -11.55 16.07 -20.72
CA PRO A 101 -12.22 17.14 -21.45
C PRO A 101 -11.90 18.55 -20.92
N ILE A 102 -11.50 18.68 -19.65
CA ILE A 102 -11.26 19.96 -18.97
C ILE A 102 -9.76 20.19 -18.71
N TRP A 103 -8.88 19.29 -19.15
CA TRP A 103 -7.47 19.24 -18.72
C TRP A 103 -6.69 20.54 -18.97
N HIS A 104 -7.00 21.23 -20.06
CA HIS A 104 -6.39 22.51 -20.41
C HIS A 104 -6.86 23.67 -19.52
N MET A 105 -8.07 23.61 -18.98
CA MET A 105 -8.64 24.62 -18.08
C MET A 105 -8.30 24.39 -16.60
N LEU A 106 -7.68 23.26 -16.26
CA LEU A 106 -7.28 22.94 -14.88
C LEU A 106 -6.00 23.68 -14.50
N GLY A 107 -6.01 24.30 -13.32
CA GLY A 107 -4.83 24.95 -12.76
C GLY A 107 -3.74 23.94 -12.38
N LYS A 108 -2.49 24.42 -12.27
CA LYS A 108 -1.32 23.60 -11.89
C LYS A 108 -1.54 22.86 -10.56
N LYS A 109 -2.20 23.51 -9.60
CA LYS A 109 -2.52 22.93 -8.28
C LYS A 109 -3.38 21.66 -8.39
N THR A 110 -4.43 21.67 -9.23
CA THR A 110 -5.31 20.50 -9.41
C THR A 110 -4.60 19.36 -10.14
N LYS A 111 -3.75 19.69 -11.12
CA LYS A 111 -2.92 18.69 -11.81
C LYS A 111 -1.94 18.02 -10.85
N GLN A 112 -1.38 18.79 -9.91
CA GLN A 112 -0.54 18.26 -8.84
C GLN A 112 -1.33 17.32 -7.93
N LEU A 113 -2.52 17.72 -7.44
CA LEU A 113 -3.36 16.86 -6.60
C LEU A 113 -3.69 15.51 -7.25
N VAL A 114 -3.94 15.48 -8.57
CA VAL A 114 -4.18 14.23 -9.31
C VAL A 114 -2.92 13.36 -9.39
N SER A 115 -1.76 13.98 -9.55
CA SER A 115 -0.47 13.28 -9.48
C SER A 115 -0.22 12.71 -8.08
N ASP A 116 -0.51 13.49 -7.04
CA ASP A 116 -0.35 13.11 -5.64
C ASP A 116 -1.28 11.95 -5.26
N LEU A 117 -2.54 11.95 -5.73
CA LEU A 117 -3.45 10.81 -5.54
C LEU A 117 -2.89 9.52 -6.16
N ARG A 118 -2.21 9.64 -7.32
CA ARG A 118 -1.57 8.50 -7.98
C ARG A 118 -0.34 8.00 -7.20
N THR A 119 0.46 8.90 -6.62
CA THR A 119 1.62 8.50 -5.80
C THR A 119 1.17 7.88 -4.48
N LEU A 120 0.16 8.45 -3.80
CA LEU A 120 -0.41 7.89 -2.57
C LEU A 120 -1.00 6.48 -2.78
N ARG A 121 -1.67 6.22 -3.91
CA ARG A 121 -2.14 4.87 -4.22
C ARG A 121 -1.00 3.88 -4.45
N LYS A 122 0.04 4.28 -5.18
CA LYS A 122 1.24 3.43 -5.36
C LYS A 122 1.90 3.14 -4.02
N LEU A 123 1.93 4.10 -3.11
CA LEU A 123 2.49 3.93 -1.77
C LEU A 123 1.72 2.87 -0.97
N LEU A 124 0.37 2.88 -1.00
CA LEU A 124 -0.45 1.83 -0.38
C LEU A 124 -0.19 0.45 -0.98
N ASP A 125 -0.06 0.36 -2.31
CA ASP A 125 0.23 -0.90 -3.00
C ASP A 125 1.63 -1.44 -2.66
N TYR A 126 2.62 -0.56 -2.56
CA TYR A 126 4.00 -0.92 -2.25
C TYR A 126 4.16 -1.40 -0.81
N LEU A 127 3.41 -0.81 0.14
CA LEU A 127 3.41 -1.23 1.54
C LEU A 127 3.02 -2.72 1.72
N LEU A 128 2.16 -3.26 0.85
CA LEU A 128 1.69 -4.66 0.93
C LEU A 128 2.50 -5.65 0.10
N ARG A 129 3.32 -5.16 -0.83
CA ARG A 129 4.06 -5.98 -1.81
C ARG A 129 5.55 -6.06 -1.53
N TYR A 130 6.17 -4.96 -1.09
CA TYR A 130 7.61 -4.87 -0.88
C TYR A 130 7.99 -5.00 0.59
N ASP A 131 9.27 -5.27 0.81
CA ASP A 131 9.91 -5.27 2.12
C ASP A 131 10.07 -3.84 2.68
N VAL A 132 10.32 -3.79 3.98
CA VAL A 132 10.45 -2.52 4.74
C VAL A 132 11.58 -1.65 4.18
N VAL A 133 12.71 -2.24 3.77
CA VAL A 133 13.89 -1.51 3.29
C VAL A 133 13.61 -0.87 1.94
N THR A 134 13.10 -1.66 0.98
CA THR A 134 12.72 -1.14 -0.34
C THR A 134 11.64 -0.07 -0.23
N TYR A 135 10.66 -0.26 0.66
CA TYR A 135 9.62 0.74 0.91
C TYR A 135 10.19 2.04 1.50
N LEU A 136 11.11 1.95 2.46
CA LEU A 136 11.78 3.11 3.04
C LEU A 136 12.63 3.85 2.00
N MET A 137 13.38 3.11 1.17
CA MET A 137 14.16 3.69 0.08
C MET A 137 13.24 4.43 -0.91
N TYR A 138 12.10 3.84 -1.28
CA TYR A 138 11.11 4.50 -2.12
C TYR A 138 10.59 5.80 -1.49
N LEU A 139 10.29 5.79 -0.19
CA LEU A 139 9.92 6.99 0.54
C LEU A 139 11.02 8.06 0.48
N ASP A 140 12.28 7.69 0.71
CA ASP A 140 13.40 8.64 0.63
C ASP A 140 13.58 9.19 -0.80
N THR A 141 13.34 8.40 -1.85
CA THR A 141 13.32 8.94 -3.22
C THR A 141 12.21 9.96 -3.43
N LEU A 142 10.99 9.70 -2.92
CA LEU A 142 9.88 10.65 -2.98
C LEU A 142 10.21 11.94 -2.22
N ARG A 143 10.90 11.84 -1.09
CA ARG A 143 11.36 12.99 -0.30
C ARG A 143 12.32 13.87 -1.09
N VAL A 144 13.28 13.27 -1.80
CA VAL A 144 14.23 14.01 -2.63
C VAL A 144 13.53 14.69 -3.81
N SER A 145 12.53 14.05 -4.40
CA SER A 145 11.78 14.61 -5.54
C SER A 145 10.78 15.70 -5.17
N GLU A 146 10.11 15.61 -4.01
CA GLU A 146 9.00 16.51 -3.65
C GLU A 146 9.36 17.50 -2.53
N GLY A 147 10.44 17.29 -1.78
CA GLY A 147 10.95 18.24 -0.77
C GLY A 147 10.08 18.42 0.48
N VAL A 148 8.98 17.68 0.64
CA VAL A 148 8.02 17.84 1.74
C VAL A 148 8.29 16.87 2.89
N ARG A 149 8.19 17.35 4.15
CA ARG A 149 8.21 16.52 5.36
C ARG A 149 6.82 15.97 5.65
N TYR A 150 6.48 14.80 5.11
CA TYR A 150 5.26 14.08 5.49
C TYR A 150 5.41 13.35 6.84
N LYS A 151 4.38 13.33 7.69
CA LYS A 151 4.35 12.53 8.94
C LYS A 151 4.59 11.04 8.71
N ILE A 152 4.33 10.58 7.47
CA ILE A 152 4.55 9.22 6.98
C ILE A 152 6.01 8.78 7.17
N PHE A 153 6.98 9.70 7.10
CA PHE A 153 8.40 9.38 7.27
C PHE A 153 8.77 8.99 8.69
N GLU A 154 8.20 9.64 9.71
CA GLU A 154 8.46 9.28 11.11
C GLU A 154 7.87 7.91 11.44
N LEU A 155 6.72 7.57 10.84
CA LEU A 155 6.07 6.28 11.02
C LEU A 155 6.76 5.17 10.24
N ALA A 156 7.20 5.41 9.00
CA ALA A 156 7.98 4.46 8.22
C ALA A 156 9.34 4.17 8.85
N LYS A 157 9.98 5.18 9.44
CA LYS A 157 11.18 4.98 10.25
C LYS A 157 10.88 4.19 11.52
N LYS A 158 9.79 4.48 12.23
CA LYS A 158 9.38 3.67 13.40
C LYS A 158 8.95 2.24 13.03
N TRP A 159 8.52 2.01 11.78
CA TRP A 159 8.14 0.69 11.29
C TRP A 159 9.36 -0.21 11.06
N GLY A 160 10.46 0.34 10.53
CA GLY A 160 11.71 -0.41 10.36
C GLY A 160 12.70 -0.33 11.52
N PHE A 161 12.57 0.68 12.40
CA PHE A 161 13.53 0.95 13.46
C PHE A 161 12.83 1.04 14.82
N GLN A 162 12.88 -0.04 15.58
CA GLN A 162 12.48 -0.05 16.97
C GLN A 162 13.67 0.43 17.82
N VAL A 163 13.55 1.60 18.45
CA VAL A 163 14.59 2.08 19.37
C VAL A 163 14.49 1.28 20.67
N VAL A 164 15.38 0.30 20.83
CA VAL A 164 15.64 -0.33 22.13
C VAL A 164 16.76 0.47 22.80
N GLN A 165 16.46 1.10 23.94
CA GLN A 165 17.51 1.64 24.80
C GLN A 165 18.12 0.48 25.61
N ALA A 166 19.41 0.57 25.90
CA ALA A 166 20.21 -0.50 26.53
C ALA A 166 19.81 -0.86 27.98
N ASP A 167 18.79 -0.23 28.54
CA ASP A 167 18.13 -0.71 29.77
C ASP A 167 16.71 -1.15 29.41
N GLY A 168 16.38 -2.42 29.70
CA GLY A 168 15.18 -3.16 29.29
C GLY A 168 13.81 -2.62 29.76
N VAL A 169 13.64 -1.31 29.83
CA VAL A 169 12.36 -0.63 30.04
C VAL A 169 11.80 -0.25 28.67
N LYS A 170 10.73 -0.93 28.26
CA LYS A 170 9.88 -0.51 27.13
C LYS A 170 9.38 0.90 27.42
N SER A 171 9.99 1.91 26.81
CA SER A 171 9.56 3.30 26.96
C SER A 171 8.24 3.47 26.22
N GLY A 172 7.15 3.37 26.99
CA GLY A 172 5.83 3.80 26.57
C GLY A 172 5.86 5.27 26.13
N ASN A 173 5.09 5.53 25.08
CA ASN A 173 4.62 6.83 24.60
C ASN A 173 5.25 8.09 25.22
N GLY A 174 5.95 8.83 24.36
CA GLY A 174 5.89 10.29 24.38
C GLY A 174 7.17 10.98 24.86
N ARG A 175 8.16 11.11 23.97
CA ARG A 175 9.06 12.26 23.99
C ARG A 175 9.23 12.79 22.56
N LYS A 176 8.69 13.99 22.33
CA LYS A 176 8.85 14.78 21.11
C LYS A 176 10.34 15.00 20.85
N ILE A 177 10.85 14.48 19.74
CA ILE A 177 12.19 14.84 19.25
C ILE A 177 12.04 16.21 18.57
N ILE A 178 12.39 17.26 19.28
CA ILE A 178 12.52 18.61 18.72
C ILE A 178 13.77 18.60 17.84
N GLY A 179 13.56 18.47 16.53
CA GLY A 179 14.62 18.57 15.53
C GLY A 179 15.14 20.01 15.44
N HIS A 180 16.33 20.24 15.98
CA HIS A 180 17.09 21.47 15.80
C HIS A 180 17.48 21.60 14.32
N GLN A 181 16.85 22.51 13.57
CA GLN A 181 17.34 22.93 12.25
C GLN A 181 18.60 23.76 12.47
N ARG A 182 19.77 23.28 12.03
CA ARG A 182 20.92 24.16 11.78
C ARG A 182 20.82 24.64 10.34
N SER A 183 20.52 25.93 10.17
CA SER A 183 20.72 26.64 8.91
C SER A 183 22.23 26.70 8.64
N VAL A 184 22.61 26.33 7.43
CA VAL A 184 23.97 26.52 6.92
C VAL A 184 24.10 27.98 6.49
N THR A 185 24.88 28.75 7.22
CA THR A 185 25.49 29.99 6.73
C THR A 185 27.00 29.83 6.83
N ARG A 186 27.68 30.08 5.71
CA ARG A 186 29.14 30.12 5.59
C ARG A 186 29.72 31.16 6.56
N ASP A 187 30.79 30.80 7.28
CA ASP A 187 32.11 31.43 7.09
C ASP A 187 33.19 30.82 8.01
N SER A 188 34.41 31.10 7.59
CA SER A 188 35.75 30.60 7.92
C SER A 188 36.17 30.42 9.40
N ALA A 189 37.13 29.49 9.57
CA ALA A 189 38.21 29.41 10.56
C ALA A 189 37.89 29.12 12.04
N ASN A 190 38.21 27.90 12.51
CA ASN A 190 39.47 27.64 13.25
C ASN A 190 39.63 26.18 13.67
N VAL A 191 40.83 25.66 13.46
CA VAL A 191 41.33 24.37 13.93
C VAL A 191 41.65 24.48 15.42
N LYS A 192 40.82 23.92 16.32
CA LYS A 192 41.15 23.55 17.72
C LYS A 192 39.96 22.97 18.52
N GLU A 193 39.20 22.03 17.94
CA GLU A 193 38.10 21.35 18.65
C GLU A 193 38.10 19.82 18.44
N ALA A 194 39.26 19.25 18.16
CA ALA A 194 39.41 17.81 17.88
C ALA A 194 39.54 16.92 19.13
N GLU A 195 39.62 17.47 20.34
CA GLU A 195 39.90 16.67 21.55
C GLU A 195 38.75 16.59 22.57
N ASN A 196 37.66 17.34 22.39
CA ASN A 196 36.52 17.30 23.32
C ASN A 196 35.25 16.62 22.77
N LEU A 197 35.29 16.05 21.56
CA LEU A 197 34.16 15.33 20.95
C LEU A 197 34.20 13.80 21.15
N LYS A 198 34.98 13.30 22.12
CA LYS A 198 35.09 11.85 22.42
C LYS A 198 34.43 11.42 23.74
N ARG A 199 33.73 12.31 24.45
CA ARG A 199 33.12 12.02 25.77
C ARG A 199 31.59 12.14 25.88
N ALA A 200 30.88 12.28 24.76
CA ALA A 200 29.42 12.22 24.74
C ALA A 200 28.90 11.05 23.89
N ASN A 201 29.47 9.87 24.11
CA ASN A 201 28.88 8.62 23.64
C ASN A 201 27.82 8.17 24.65
N ASN A 202 26.62 8.75 24.59
CA ASN A 202 25.42 8.00 24.96
C ASN A 202 25.05 7.19 23.73
N GLY A 203 25.74 6.06 23.59
CA GLY A 203 25.57 5.11 22.49
C GLY A 203 24.15 4.57 22.48
N VAL A 204 23.28 5.23 21.73
CA VAL A 204 22.06 4.59 21.21
C VAL A 204 22.55 3.67 20.09
N PHE A 205 22.83 2.43 20.45
CA PHE A 205 22.95 1.37 19.46
C PHE A 205 21.55 1.11 18.93
N LEU A 206 21.26 1.62 17.74
CA LEU A 206 20.03 1.32 17.02
C LEU A 206 20.17 -0.10 16.48
N GLU A 207 19.64 -1.08 17.20
CA GLU A 207 19.54 -2.43 16.67
C GLU A 207 18.38 -2.47 15.68
N GLU A 208 18.72 -2.54 14.39
CA GLU A 208 17.77 -2.55 13.29
C GLU A 208 17.12 -3.94 13.18
N ILE A 209 16.14 -4.23 14.04
CA ILE A 209 15.32 -5.43 13.90
C ILE A 209 14.38 -5.19 12.72
N LEU A 210 14.77 -5.67 11.55
CA LEU A 210 13.93 -5.67 10.37
C LEU A 210 12.69 -6.55 10.65
N GLU A 211 11.49 -5.98 10.62
CA GLU A 211 10.27 -6.79 10.69
C GLU A 211 10.27 -7.77 9.50
N GLU A 212 10.24 -9.07 9.79
CA GLU A 212 10.05 -10.09 8.76
C GLU A 212 8.69 -9.89 8.09
N ALA A 213 8.62 -10.06 6.77
CA ALA A 213 7.36 -9.90 6.06
C ALA A 213 6.36 -10.98 6.52
N LEU A 214 5.25 -10.53 7.10
CA LEU A 214 4.20 -11.34 7.75
C LEU A 214 3.72 -12.55 6.93
N LYS A 215 3.71 -12.42 5.59
CA LYS A 215 3.27 -13.47 4.67
C LYS A 215 4.24 -14.65 4.60
N TRP A 216 5.53 -14.44 4.82
CA TRP A 216 6.54 -15.50 4.72
C TRP A 216 6.43 -16.52 5.84
N ASN A 217 6.11 -16.07 7.06
CA ASN A 217 5.96 -16.96 8.22
C ASN A 217 4.76 -17.87 8.03
N VAL A 218 3.62 -17.30 7.63
CA VAL A 218 2.41 -18.08 7.31
C VAL A 218 2.64 -19.01 6.11
N LEU A 219 3.35 -18.56 5.07
CA LEU A 219 3.67 -19.42 3.93
C LEU A 219 4.55 -20.60 4.34
N ARG A 220 5.53 -20.39 5.21
CA ARG A 220 6.41 -21.45 5.72
C ARG A 220 5.60 -22.50 6.48
N GLU A 221 4.74 -22.07 7.41
CA GLU A 221 3.86 -22.96 8.17
C GLU A 221 2.98 -23.81 7.24
N LEU A 222 2.36 -23.19 6.22
CA LEU A 222 1.53 -23.89 5.24
C LEU A 222 2.34 -24.89 4.39
N LEU A 223 3.56 -24.54 3.99
CA LEU A 223 4.42 -25.44 3.22
C LEU A 223 4.86 -26.66 4.04
N GLU A 224 5.13 -26.47 5.32
CA GLU A 224 5.44 -27.55 6.26
C GLU A 224 4.23 -28.47 6.45
N GLU A 225 3.05 -27.91 6.67
CA GLU A 225 1.80 -28.68 6.76
C GLU A 225 1.54 -29.51 5.49
N ILE A 226 1.66 -28.89 4.30
CA ILE A 226 1.49 -29.56 3.02
C ILE A 226 2.50 -30.70 2.85
N LYS A 227 3.75 -30.50 3.28
CA LYS A 227 4.81 -31.51 3.21
C LYS A 227 4.48 -32.71 4.10
N GLU A 228 3.99 -32.48 5.32
CA GLU A 228 3.57 -33.54 6.23
C GLU A 228 2.34 -34.30 5.71
N GLN A 229 1.34 -33.60 5.19
CA GLN A 229 0.16 -34.21 4.57
C GLN A 229 0.55 -35.10 3.38
N LYS A 230 1.44 -34.63 2.51
CA LYS A 230 1.95 -35.42 1.39
C LYS A 230 2.70 -36.67 1.87
N ARG A 231 3.50 -36.57 2.94
CA ARG A 231 4.22 -37.72 3.49
C ARG A 231 3.25 -38.78 4.05
N LYS A 232 2.22 -38.35 4.77
CA LYS A 232 1.16 -39.25 5.29
C LYS A 232 0.41 -39.94 4.16
N LEU A 233 0.01 -39.21 3.13
CA LEU A 233 -0.66 -39.77 1.95
C LEU A 233 0.21 -40.81 1.21
N SER A 234 1.51 -40.55 1.08
CA SER A 234 2.45 -41.50 0.47
C SER A 234 2.51 -42.81 1.27
N LEU A 235 2.62 -42.73 2.60
CA LEU A 235 2.67 -43.89 3.48
C LEU A 235 1.35 -44.69 3.47
N MET A 236 0.21 -44.00 3.47
CA MET A 236 -1.10 -44.67 3.36
C MET A 236 -1.27 -45.37 2.02
N LYS A 237 -0.77 -44.77 0.93
CA LYS A 237 -0.77 -45.39 -0.38
C LYS A 237 0.11 -46.63 -0.40
N GLU A 238 1.32 -46.57 0.15
CA GLU A 238 2.22 -47.74 0.26
C GLU A 238 1.63 -48.88 1.09
N MET A 239 0.92 -48.59 2.18
CA MET A 239 0.22 -49.62 2.97
C MET A 239 -0.97 -50.23 2.21
N ALA A 240 -1.71 -49.44 1.44
CA ALA A 240 -2.83 -49.94 0.62
C ALA A 240 -2.39 -50.79 -0.59
N TRP A 241 -1.09 -50.78 -0.95
CA TRP A 241 -0.52 -51.68 -1.97
C TRP A 241 0.00 -53.00 -1.38
N LEU A 242 0.08 -53.12 -0.05
CA LEU A 242 0.60 -54.29 0.65
C LEU A 242 -0.52 -55.21 1.21
N GLU A 243 -1.78 -54.76 1.18
CA GLU A 243 -3.00 -55.56 1.39
C GLU A 243 -3.59 -56.04 0.05
#